data_AF-A0A8I1ZZ80-F1
#
_entry.id   AF-A0A8I1ZZ80-F1
#
_cell.length_a   1.000
_cell.length_b   1.000
_cell.length_c   1.000
_cell.angle_alpha   90.00
_cell.angle_beta   90.00
_cell.angle_gamma   90.00
#
_symmetry.space_group_name_H-M   'P 1'
#
loop_
_entity.id
_entity.type
_entity.pdbx_description
1 polymer ?
#
loop_
_entity_poly.entity_id
_entity_poly.type
_entity_poly.pdbx_seq_one_letter_code
_entity_poly.pdbx_strand_id
1 'polypeptide(L)'
;MVEVSIRQKGTVIGFTTTIPVEVIFAGGYTPCDLNNIFVTDSNPMQYIEKAERDGFPKSMCNWIKGIYGVVMKHPVDAVITVMQGDCSNTQALTEILRYKGIRTIPFSFPFDRDRQVLQREIEKLKKALSVKDEQLKAVEEGMSKARSALGVIDRMTWEKRLVSGYDNHLWLVRASDMLGDYNRYNSMARDFIEEVKSNKPKEGVRIGCMGVPPIIPDLHDFIESVGGHVVYNETQRQFILPFKVMNLTDRYLKYTYPYGIFSRLEDIQKEIDRREIQGIIHYVQAFCYRTVEDVILRETLGIPMITIEGDLPKPLDSRTKLRIEAFIELLSNAGDAA
;
A
#
# COMPACT_ATOMS: atom_id res chain seq x y z
N MET A 1 -4.34 -18.93 5.42
CA MET A 1 -5.61 -18.30 5.82
C MET A 1 -5.56 -18.02 7.31
N VAL A 2 -5.29 -16.77 7.70
CA VAL A 2 -5.40 -16.35 9.10
C VAL A 2 -6.76 -15.69 9.20
N GLU A 3 -7.73 -16.36 9.80
CA GLU A 3 -8.98 -15.72 10.21
C GLU A 3 -8.64 -14.55 11.12
N VAL A 4 -9.01 -13.34 10.70
CA VAL A 4 -9.03 -12.15 11.55
C VAL A 4 -10.14 -12.38 12.57
N SER A 5 -9.80 -13.08 13.65
CA SER A 5 -10.68 -13.27 14.80
C SER A 5 -10.83 -11.92 15.49
N ILE A 6 -11.89 -11.19 15.13
CA ILE A 6 -12.32 -9.98 15.83
C ILE A 6 -12.84 -10.45 17.20
N ARG A 7 -11.94 -10.58 18.19
CA ARG A 7 -12.31 -10.87 19.58
C ARG A 7 -11.74 -9.84 20.54
N GLN A 8 -12.60 -8.88 20.90
CA GLN A 8 -13.03 -8.49 22.26
C GLN A 8 -13.37 -6.99 22.28
N LYS A 9 -14.43 -6.65 23.05
CA LYS A 9 -14.97 -5.30 23.25
C LYS A 9 -13.87 -4.23 23.39
N GLY A 10 -13.74 -3.36 22.38
CA GLY A 10 -12.85 -2.19 22.46
C GLY A 10 -12.42 -1.59 21.11
N THR A 11 -13.38 -1.13 20.31
CA THR A 11 -13.27 -0.12 19.22
C THR A 11 -12.26 -0.32 18.05
N VAL A 12 -12.79 -0.65 16.86
CA VAL A 12 -12.06 -0.76 15.59
C VAL A 12 -12.14 0.56 14.82
N ILE A 13 -11.01 1.06 14.34
CA ILE A 13 -10.95 2.27 13.51
C ILE A 13 -10.51 1.88 12.11
N GLY A 14 -11.45 1.98 11.17
CA GLY A 14 -11.18 1.84 9.74
C GLY A 14 -10.45 3.06 9.19
N PHE A 15 -9.66 2.91 8.14
CA PHE A 15 -9.10 4.05 7.41
C PHE A 15 -8.95 3.76 5.92
N THR A 16 -8.94 4.82 5.12
CA THR A 16 -9.01 4.72 3.64
C THR A 16 -7.66 4.54 2.96
N THR A 17 -6.54 4.81 3.65
CA THR A 17 -5.16 4.67 3.15
C THR A 17 -4.17 4.85 4.31
N THR A 18 -2.89 4.54 4.10
CA THR A 18 -1.84 4.67 5.12
C THR A 18 -1.78 6.09 5.70
N ILE A 19 -1.97 6.16 7.02
CA ILE A 19 -1.94 7.36 7.86
C ILE A 19 -1.01 7.13 9.06
N PRO A 20 -0.80 8.12 9.96
CA PRO A 20 -0.20 7.95 11.29
C PRO A 20 -0.91 6.92 12.19
N VAL A 21 -0.81 5.64 11.84
CA VAL A 21 -1.48 4.51 12.47
C VAL A 21 -1.02 4.30 13.92
N GLU A 22 0.18 4.78 14.26
CA GLU A 22 0.68 4.87 15.64
C GLU A 22 -0.35 5.54 16.57
N VAL A 23 -1.06 6.56 16.07
CA VAL A 23 -2.06 7.29 16.86
C VAL A 23 -3.28 6.41 17.16
N ILE A 24 -3.67 5.53 16.24
CA ILE A 24 -4.78 4.59 16.46
C ILE A 24 -4.41 3.59 17.56
N PHE A 25 -3.24 2.95 17.43
CA PHE A 25 -2.72 2.03 18.44
C PHE A 25 -2.55 2.70 19.80
N ALA A 26 -2.01 3.92 19.85
CA ALA A 26 -1.81 4.66 21.10
C ALA A 26 -3.12 5.04 21.80
N GLY A 27 -4.21 5.19 21.04
CA GLY A 27 -5.56 5.37 21.58
C GLY A 27 -6.20 4.07 22.10
N GLY A 28 -5.52 2.93 21.99
CA GLY A 28 -6.04 1.62 22.39
C GLY A 28 -7.03 1.01 21.40
N TYR A 29 -7.09 1.54 20.17
CA TYR A 29 -7.96 1.05 19.11
C TYR A 29 -7.25 0.01 18.24
N THR A 30 -8.03 -0.86 17.59
CA THR A 30 -7.51 -1.75 16.54
C THR A 30 -7.55 -1.01 15.19
N PRO A 31 -6.40 -0.70 14.57
CA PRO A 31 -6.37 -0.13 13.24
C PRO A 31 -6.77 -1.16 12.19
N CYS A 32 -7.45 -0.67 11.17
CA CYS A 32 -8.00 -1.51 10.13
C CYS A 32 -7.90 -0.81 8.77
N ASP A 33 -6.98 -1.24 7.93
CA ASP A 33 -6.92 -0.74 6.56
C ASP A 33 -8.03 -1.37 5.74
N LEU A 34 -9.00 -0.55 5.35
CA LEU A 34 -10.20 -1.02 4.63
C LEU A 34 -9.83 -1.58 3.25
N ASN A 35 -8.70 -1.13 2.67
CA ASN A 35 -8.17 -1.67 1.43
C ASN A 35 -7.66 -3.10 1.61
N ASN A 36 -6.94 -3.37 2.71
CA ASN A 36 -6.43 -4.70 2.99
C ASN A 36 -7.57 -5.70 3.18
N ILE A 37 -8.63 -5.34 3.92
CA ILE A 37 -9.82 -6.20 4.02
C ILE A 37 -10.42 -6.43 2.64
N PHE A 38 -10.61 -5.36 1.88
CA PHE A 38 -11.28 -5.43 0.59
C PHE A 38 -10.58 -6.42 -0.36
N VAL A 39 -9.28 -6.25 -0.61
CA VAL A 39 -8.58 -7.04 -1.64
C VAL A 39 -8.09 -8.40 -1.19
N THR A 40 -8.00 -8.65 0.12
CA THR A 40 -7.57 -9.97 0.64
C THR A 40 -8.73 -10.88 1.03
N ASP A 41 -9.97 -10.41 0.90
CA ASP A 41 -11.16 -11.23 1.05
C ASP A 41 -11.19 -12.35 0.00
N SER A 42 -11.79 -13.49 0.33
CA SER A 42 -11.93 -14.62 -0.61
C SER A 42 -12.92 -14.32 -1.75
N ASN A 43 -13.79 -13.34 -1.60
CA ASN A 43 -14.73 -12.87 -2.60
C ASN A 43 -14.82 -11.34 -2.61
N PRO A 44 -13.79 -10.62 -3.09
CA PRO A 44 -13.72 -9.16 -3.03
C PRO A 44 -14.83 -8.48 -3.87
N MET A 45 -15.29 -9.13 -4.94
CA MET A 45 -16.38 -8.66 -5.80
C MET A 45 -17.65 -8.33 -5.01
N GLN A 46 -17.91 -9.04 -3.92
CA GLN A 46 -19.11 -8.83 -3.08
C GLN A 46 -19.22 -7.40 -2.52
N TYR A 47 -18.09 -6.72 -2.32
CA TYR A 47 -18.05 -5.36 -1.78
C TYR A 47 -18.32 -4.33 -2.88
N ILE A 48 -17.75 -4.53 -4.07
CA ILE A 48 -18.04 -3.69 -5.25
C ILE A 48 -19.52 -3.76 -5.58
N GLU A 49 -20.08 -4.97 -5.69
CA GLU A 49 -21.50 -5.15 -6.00
C GLU A 49 -22.42 -4.53 -4.94
N LYS A 50 -22.00 -4.52 -3.66
CA LYS A 50 -22.76 -3.84 -2.62
C LYS A 50 -22.83 -2.33 -2.88
N ALA A 51 -21.71 -1.71 -3.25
CA ALA A 51 -21.68 -0.28 -3.59
C ALA A 51 -22.56 0.02 -4.81
N GLU A 52 -22.46 -0.80 -5.86
CA GLU A 52 -23.25 -0.60 -7.09
C GLU A 52 -24.76 -0.77 -6.85
N ARG A 53 -25.16 -1.76 -6.05
CA ARG A 53 -26.57 -1.92 -5.62
C ARG A 53 -27.09 -0.74 -4.82
N ASP A 54 -26.21 -0.07 -4.08
CA ASP A 54 -26.53 1.12 -3.30
C ASP A 54 -26.45 2.42 -4.12
N GLY A 55 -26.18 2.33 -5.43
CA GLY A 55 -26.25 3.44 -6.37
C GLY A 55 -24.90 4.02 -6.82
N PHE A 56 -23.77 3.41 -6.46
CA PHE A 56 -22.46 3.86 -6.96
C PHE A 56 -22.35 3.55 -8.47
N PRO A 57 -21.88 4.50 -9.29
CA PRO A 57 -21.78 4.27 -10.73
C PRO A 57 -20.66 3.27 -11.05
N LYS A 58 -20.83 2.51 -12.14
CA LYS A 58 -19.79 1.59 -12.63
C LYS A 58 -18.50 2.33 -12.97
N SER A 59 -18.61 3.55 -13.49
CA SER A 59 -17.50 4.43 -13.86
C SER A 59 -16.82 5.13 -12.66
N MET A 60 -16.67 4.43 -11.54
CA MET A 60 -15.99 4.90 -10.34
C MET A 60 -14.94 3.87 -9.92
N CYS A 61 -13.83 4.34 -9.37
CA CYS A 61 -12.73 3.51 -8.89
C CYS A 61 -13.22 2.40 -7.95
N ASN A 62 -12.84 1.14 -8.24
CA ASN A 62 -13.27 -0.01 -7.46
C ASN A 62 -12.71 -0.04 -6.04
N TRP A 63 -11.61 0.65 -5.74
CA TRP A 63 -11.14 0.79 -4.34
C TRP A 63 -12.14 1.55 -3.48
N ILE A 64 -12.74 2.63 -4.00
CA ILE A 64 -13.76 3.40 -3.26
C ILE A 64 -15.02 2.56 -3.04
N LYS A 65 -15.47 1.84 -4.10
CA LYS A 65 -16.60 0.92 -4.00
C LYS A 65 -16.30 -0.22 -3.01
N GLY A 66 -15.09 -0.77 -3.04
CA GLY A 66 -14.61 -1.79 -2.12
C GLY A 66 -14.60 -1.34 -0.67
N ILE A 67 -13.97 -0.19 -0.37
CA ILE A 67 -13.96 0.41 0.97
C ILE A 67 -15.39 0.62 1.49
N TYR A 68 -16.27 1.22 0.67
CA TYR A 68 -17.68 1.37 1.02
C TYR A 68 -18.33 0.03 1.37
N GLY A 69 -18.18 -0.96 0.49
CA GLY A 69 -18.74 -2.29 0.69
C GLY A 69 -18.23 -2.95 1.97
N VAL A 70 -16.95 -2.82 2.29
CA VAL A 70 -16.34 -3.32 3.54
C VAL A 70 -17.02 -2.68 4.73
N VAL A 71 -17.12 -1.35 4.79
CA VAL A 71 -17.74 -0.64 5.92
C VAL A 71 -19.21 -1.00 6.09
N MET A 72 -19.93 -1.25 5.00
CA MET A 72 -21.34 -1.68 5.06
C MET A 72 -21.52 -3.11 5.55
N LYS A 73 -20.50 -3.98 5.45
CA LYS A 73 -20.56 -5.38 5.87
C LYS A 73 -19.89 -5.63 7.22
N HIS A 74 -18.84 -4.87 7.53
CA HIS A 74 -18.02 -5.02 8.73
C HIS A 74 -18.13 -3.72 9.54
N PRO A 75 -18.92 -3.71 10.62
CA PRO A 75 -19.05 -2.54 11.47
C PRO A 75 -17.70 -2.08 12.03
N VAL A 76 -17.42 -0.79 11.89
CA VAL A 76 -16.29 -0.08 12.51
C VAL A 76 -16.84 1.09 13.31
N ASP A 77 -16.13 1.49 14.36
CA ASP A 77 -16.57 2.58 15.26
C ASP A 77 -16.39 3.96 14.62
N ALA A 78 -15.36 4.10 13.79
CA ALA A 78 -15.19 5.25 12.93
C ALA A 78 -14.33 4.89 11.71
N VAL A 79 -14.40 5.74 10.68
CA VAL A 79 -13.52 5.69 9.51
C VAL A 79 -12.67 6.96 9.46
N ILE A 80 -11.35 6.84 9.51
CA ILE A 80 -10.45 7.94 9.19
C ILE A 80 -10.37 8.10 7.68
N THR A 81 -10.82 9.25 7.18
CA THR A 81 -10.93 9.54 5.74
C THR A 81 -9.87 10.54 5.33
N VAL A 82 -8.97 10.12 4.44
CA VAL A 82 -7.89 10.99 3.94
C VAL A 82 -8.42 11.92 2.85
N MET A 83 -8.62 13.19 3.21
CA MET A 83 -9.29 14.19 2.38
C MET A 83 -8.36 14.78 1.31
N GLN A 84 -7.05 14.73 1.53
CA GLN A 84 -6.02 15.19 0.59
C GLN A 84 -4.79 14.29 0.67
N GLY A 85 -4.19 14.00 -0.49
CA GLY A 85 -2.95 13.22 -0.60
C GLY A 85 -3.13 11.74 -0.93
N ASP A 86 -4.30 11.27 -1.36
CA ASP A 86 -4.43 9.88 -1.83
C ASP A 86 -5.45 9.70 -2.95
N CYS A 87 -6.74 9.82 -2.67
CA CYS A 87 -7.80 9.65 -3.66
C CYS A 87 -8.67 10.90 -3.75
N SER A 88 -8.95 11.36 -4.98
CA SER A 88 -9.85 12.49 -5.25
C SER A 88 -11.32 12.19 -4.92
N ASN A 89 -11.69 10.91 -4.80
CA ASN A 89 -13.06 10.49 -4.53
C ASN A 89 -13.37 10.34 -3.02
N THR A 90 -12.37 10.49 -2.12
CA THR A 90 -12.57 10.27 -0.68
C THR A 90 -13.60 11.23 -0.08
N GLN A 91 -13.72 12.46 -0.62
CA GLN A 91 -14.72 13.40 -0.16
C GLN A 91 -16.15 12.85 -0.35
N ALA A 92 -16.47 12.39 -1.56
CA ALA A 92 -17.79 11.83 -1.87
C ALA A 92 -18.08 10.58 -1.02
N LEU A 93 -17.08 9.71 -0.83
CA LEU A 93 -17.21 8.56 0.08
C LEU A 93 -17.53 8.99 1.51
N THR A 94 -16.83 10.02 2.02
CA THR A 94 -17.01 10.54 3.38
C THR A 94 -18.43 11.06 3.60
N GLU A 95 -19.00 11.79 2.64
CA GLU A 95 -20.37 12.32 2.70
C GLU A 95 -21.40 11.18 2.78
N ILE A 96 -21.25 10.16 1.94
CA ILE A 96 -22.11 8.97 1.96
C ILE A 96 -22.00 8.22 3.30
N LEU A 97 -20.79 7.99 3.81
CA LEU A 97 -20.58 7.31 5.10
C LEU A 97 -21.27 8.06 6.24
N ARG A 98 -21.14 9.39 6.30
CA ARG A 98 -21.83 10.23 7.29
C ARG A 98 -23.35 10.15 7.14
N TYR A 99 -23.86 10.20 5.92
CA TYR A 99 -25.30 10.05 5.65
C TYR A 99 -25.84 8.71 6.15
N LYS A 100 -25.02 7.65 6.06
CA LYS A 100 -25.33 6.31 6.60
C LYS A 100 -25.13 6.19 8.13
N GLY A 101 -24.80 7.27 8.82
CA GLY A 101 -24.59 7.29 10.28
C GLY A 101 -23.22 6.77 10.73
N ILE A 102 -22.28 6.56 9.81
CA ILE A 102 -20.91 6.16 10.16
C ILE A 102 -20.11 7.40 10.59
N ARG A 103 -19.49 7.34 11.77
CA ARG A 103 -18.60 8.39 12.24
C ARG A 103 -17.36 8.43 11.35
N THR A 104 -17.01 9.61 10.85
CA THR A 104 -15.78 9.81 10.07
C THR A 104 -14.85 10.79 10.77
N ILE A 105 -13.54 10.56 10.70
CA ILE A 105 -12.50 11.46 11.22
C ILE A 105 -11.64 11.93 10.03
N PRO A 106 -11.72 13.20 9.62
CA PRO A 106 -10.92 13.68 8.49
C PRO A 106 -9.44 13.77 8.87
N PHE A 107 -8.56 13.43 7.92
CA PHE A 107 -7.12 13.66 7.98
C PHE A 107 -6.64 14.13 6.61
N SER A 108 -5.62 14.99 6.55
CA SER A 108 -5.07 15.47 5.28
C SER A 108 -3.56 15.46 5.27
N PHE A 109 -2.97 15.01 4.17
CA PHE A 109 -1.58 15.30 3.86
C PHE A 109 -1.53 16.62 3.08
N PRO A 110 -0.78 17.64 3.54
CA PRO A 110 -0.68 18.91 2.84
C PRO A 110 -0.01 18.74 1.49
N PHE A 111 -0.62 19.24 0.42
CA PHE A 111 -0.11 19.10 -0.95
C PHE A 111 1.33 19.62 -1.11
N ASP A 112 1.62 20.77 -0.51
CA ASP A 112 2.92 21.46 -0.55
C ASP A 112 3.94 20.89 0.44
N ARG A 113 3.61 19.79 1.15
CA ARG A 113 4.46 19.16 2.17
C ARG A 113 4.78 20.07 3.35
N ASP A 114 3.90 21.03 3.66
CA ASP A 114 4.12 21.92 4.79
C ASP A 114 4.15 21.15 6.12
N ARG A 115 5.29 21.23 6.81
CA ARG A 115 5.54 20.53 8.07
C ARG A 115 4.58 20.95 9.18
N GLN A 116 4.27 22.24 9.29
CA GLN A 116 3.41 22.78 10.34
C GLN A 116 1.95 22.39 10.11
N VAL A 117 1.50 22.33 8.84
CA VAL A 117 0.18 21.81 8.48
C VAL A 117 0.08 20.34 8.83
N LEU A 118 1.05 19.50 8.43
CA LEU A 118 1.01 18.07 8.76
C LEU A 118 1.01 17.83 10.28
N GLN A 119 1.86 18.56 11.01
CA GLN A 119 1.89 18.47 12.48
C GLN A 119 0.52 18.79 13.08
N ARG A 120 -0.16 19.83 12.59
CA ARG A 120 -1.51 20.18 13.05
C ARG A 120 -2.54 19.09 12.73
N GLU A 121 -2.46 18.45 11.57
CA GLU A 121 -3.35 17.33 11.22
C GLU A 121 -3.12 16.11 12.13
N ILE A 122 -1.87 15.79 12.46
CA ILE A 122 -1.53 14.76 13.46
C ILE A 122 -2.08 15.11 14.84
N GLU A 123 -1.94 16.37 15.29
CA GLU A 123 -2.48 16.81 16.58
C GLU A 123 -4.02 16.77 16.62
N LYS A 124 -4.71 17.07 15.52
CA LYS A 124 -6.17 16.88 15.42
C LYS A 124 -6.55 15.42 15.56
N LEU A 125 -5.81 14.51 14.91
CA LEU A 125 -6.04 13.07 15.01
C LEU A 125 -5.83 12.57 16.44
N LYS A 126 -4.75 12.98 17.10
CA LYS A 126 -4.48 12.68 18.52
C LYS A 126 -5.64 13.13 19.42
N LYS A 127 -6.14 14.36 19.24
CA LYS A 127 -7.28 14.89 20.00
C LYS A 127 -8.56 14.10 19.72
N ALA A 128 -8.82 13.75 18.47
CA ALA A 128 -10.02 12.99 18.09
C ALA A 128 -10.06 11.57 18.70
N LEU A 129 -8.88 11.00 18.97
CA LEU A 129 -8.69 9.67 19.55
C LEU A 129 -8.23 9.70 21.02
N SER A 130 -8.21 10.89 21.65
CA SER A 130 -7.82 11.08 23.06
C SER A 130 -6.43 10.56 23.43
N VAL A 131 -5.46 10.70 22.53
CA VAL A 131 -4.09 10.17 22.67
C VAL A 131 -3.15 11.17 23.35
N LYS A 132 -2.37 10.68 24.32
CA LYS A 132 -1.28 11.41 24.97
C LYS A 132 0.08 11.05 24.37
N ASP A 133 1.06 11.95 24.50
CA ASP A 133 2.40 11.78 23.91
C ASP A 133 3.17 10.58 24.48
N GLU A 134 2.98 10.26 25.76
CA GLU A 134 3.64 9.12 26.39
C GLU A 134 3.17 7.78 25.82
N GLN A 135 1.87 7.67 25.51
CA GLN A 135 1.28 6.48 24.89
C GLN A 135 1.82 6.30 23.46
N LEU A 136 1.92 7.42 22.72
CA LEU A 136 2.43 7.43 21.36
C LEU A 136 3.88 6.95 21.29
N LYS A 137 4.74 7.43 22.19
CA LYS A 137 6.15 7.04 22.24
C LYS A 137 6.34 5.53 22.42
N ALA A 138 5.58 4.92 23.33
CA ALA A 138 5.66 3.47 23.58
C ALA A 138 5.25 2.65 22.35
N VAL A 139 4.22 3.09 21.63
CA VAL A 139 3.79 2.46 20.37
C VAL A 139 4.85 2.64 19.27
N GLU A 140 5.43 3.83 19.14
CA GLU A 140 6.51 4.08 18.17
C GLU A 140 7.70 3.16 18.36
N GLU A 141 8.14 2.95 19.61
CA GLU A 141 9.22 2.02 19.94
C GLU A 141 8.88 0.58 19.55
N GLY A 142 7.64 0.13 19.81
CA GLY A 142 7.15 -1.18 19.41
C GLY A 142 7.09 -1.37 17.90
N MET A 143 6.46 -0.44 17.19
CA MET A 143 6.32 -0.46 15.74
C MET A 143 7.66 -0.33 15.01
N SER A 144 8.65 0.34 15.59
CA SER A 144 10.00 0.42 15.01
C SER A 144 10.63 -0.97 14.82
N LYS A 145 10.34 -1.92 15.70
CA LYS A 145 10.81 -3.31 15.60
C LYS A 145 10.17 -4.02 14.41
N ALA A 146 8.85 -3.87 14.25
CA ALA A 146 8.10 -4.40 13.11
C ALA A 146 8.64 -3.82 11.79
N ARG A 147 8.72 -2.49 11.67
CA ARG A 147 9.26 -1.82 10.47
C ARG A 147 10.70 -2.25 10.16
N SER A 148 11.52 -2.46 11.17
CA SER A 148 12.89 -2.96 10.99
C SER A 148 12.91 -4.37 10.40
N ALA A 149 12.05 -5.27 10.89
CA ALA A 149 11.91 -6.63 10.33
C ALA A 149 11.39 -6.59 8.89
N LEU A 150 10.37 -5.77 8.60
CA LEU A 150 9.85 -5.61 7.24
C LEU A 150 10.90 -5.02 6.29
N GLY A 151 11.75 -4.11 6.77
CA GLY A 151 12.90 -3.61 6.01
C GLY A 151 13.96 -4.68 5.74
N VAL A 152 14.06 -5.73 6.57
CA VAL A 152 14.89 -6.91 6.28
C VAL A 152 14.24 -7.76 5.18
N ILE A 153 12.92 -8.00 5.25
CA ILE A 153 12.16 -8.71 4.20
C ILE A 153 12.34 -8.02 2.85
N ASP A 154 12.19 -6.68 2.82
CA ASP A 154 12.43 -5.88 1.63
C ASP A 154 13.85 -6.09 1.08
N ARG A 155 14.88 -5.96 1.91
CA ARG A 155 16.28 -6.22 1.48
C ARG A 155 16.51 -7.64 0.99
N MET A 156 15.95 -8.66 1.67
CA MET A 156 16.07 -10.06 1.25
C MET A 156 15.41 -10.31 -0.12
N THR A 157 14.47 -9.47 -0.54
CA THR A 157 13.81 -9.55 -1.87
C THR A 157 14.76 -9.17 -3.01
N TRP A 158 15.59 -8.13 -2.84
CA TRP A 158 16.40 -7.58 -3.93
C TRP A 158 17.92 -7.79 -3.80
N GLU A 159 18.46 -7.87 -2.58
CA GLU A 159 19.89 -8.11 -2.34
C GLU A 159 20.22 -9.60 -2.50
N LYS A 160 19.42 -10.45 -1.83
CA LYS A 160 19.64 -11.91 -1.80
C LYS A 160 18.67 -12.70 -2.67
N ARG A 161 17.61 -12.05 -3.16
CA ARG A 161 16.54 -12.66 -3.96
C ARG A 161 15.89 -13.87 -3.28
N LEU A 162 15.75 -13.86 -1.96
CA LEU A 162 15.21 -14.99 -1.19
C LEU A 162 13.69 -14.92 -0.97
N VAL A 163 13.11 -13.74 -1.17
CA VAL A 163 11.69 -13.44 -1.00
C VAL A 163 11.10 -13.15 -2.37
N SER A 164 9.93 -13.73 -2.68
CA SER A 164 9.23 -13.48 -3.94
C SER A 164 8.70 -12.04 -4.02
N GLY A 165 8.43 -11.57 -5.23
CA GLY A 165 7.80 -10.27 -5.44
C GLY A 165 6.42 -10.16 -4.78
N TYR A 166 5.67 -11.27 -4.78
CA TYR A 166 4.35 -11.38 -4.17
C TYR A 166 4.41 -11.36 -2.64
N ASP A 167 5.31 -12.13 -2.02
CA ASP A 167 5.48 -12.12 -0.56
C ASP A 167 5.92 -10.75 -0.07
N ASN A 168 6.86 -10.12 -0.78
CA ASN A 168 7.27 -8.74 -0.52
C ASN A 168 6.06 -7.79 -0.59
N HIS A 169 5.29 -7.84 -1.67
CA HIS A 169 4.07 -7.05 -1.82
C HIS A 169 3.13 -7.22 -0.62
N LEU A 170 2.85 -8.47 -0.23
CA LEU A 170 1.89 -8.79 0.82
C LEU A 170 2.35 -8.33 2.21
N TRP A 171 3.63 -8.53 2.55
CA TRP A 171 4.22 -8.09 3.81
C TRP A 171 4.29 -6.56 3.92
N LEU A 172 4.60 -5.88 2.82
CA LEU A 172 4.75 -4.43 2.84
C LEU A 172 3.39 -3.73 2.77
N VAL A 173 2.41 -4.22 2.00
CA VAL A 173 1.07 -3.59 1.93
C VAL A 173 0.33 -3.70 3.27
N ARG A 174 0.47 -4.83 3.97
CA ARG A 174 -0.11 -5.04 5.31
C ARG A 174 0.59 -4.26 6.42
N ALA A 175 1.68 -3.55 6.14
CA ALA A 175 2.33 -2.70 7.11
C ALA A 175 1.50 -1.46 7.47
N SER A 176 0.48 -1.12 6.67
CA SER A 176 -0.41 0.03 6.90
C SER A 176 -1.21 -0.09 8.19
N ASP A 177 -1.69 -1.30 8.53
CA ASP A 177 -2.40 -1.60 9.79
C ASP A 177 -1.69 -2.65 10.66
N MET A 178 -0.64 -3.31 10.15
CA MET A 178 0.07 -4.41 10.81
C MET A 178 -0.90 -5.50 11.31
N LEU A 179 -1.97 -5.76 10.53
CA LEU A 179 -3.04 -6.70 10.88
C LEU A 179 -3.69 -6.43 12.25
N GLY A 180 -3.69 -5.17 12.69
CA GLY A 180 -4.27 -4.76 13.96
C GLY A 180 -3.44 -5.09 15.20
N ASP A 181 -2.24 -5.67 15.05
CA ASP A 181 -1.33 -5.98 16.16
C ASP A 181 0.13 -5.95 15.71
N TYR A 182 0.80 -4.82 15.93
CA TYR A 182 2.19 -4.63 15.53
C TYR A 182 3.19 -5.56 16.24
N ASN A 183 2.89 -6.06 17.44
CA ASN A 183 3.77 -6.98 18.16
C ASN A 183 3.70 -8.36 17.53
N ARG A 184 2.48 -8.86 17.29
CA ARG A 184 2.26 -10.13 16.59
C ARG A 184 2.80 -10.07 15.17
N TYR A 185 2.55 -8.98 14.46
CA TYR A 185 3.06 -8.79 13.10
C TYR A 185 4.60 -8.82 13.05
N ASN A 186 5.28 -8.20 14.01
CA ASN A 186 6.74 -8.30 14.14
C ASN A 186 7.21 -9.75 14.38
N SER A 187 6.54 -10.51 15.25
CA SER A 187 6.91 -11.91 15.49
C SER A 187 6.75 -12.75 14.22
N MET A 188 5.61 -12.63 13.54
CA MET A 188 5.37 -13.32 12.27
C MET A 188 6.40 -12.94 11.20
N ALA A 189 6.77 -11.66 11.10
CA ALA A 189 7.79 -11.20 10.15
C ALA A 189 9.17 -11.81 10.45
N ARG A 190 9.52 -11.99 11.72
CA ARG A 190 10.79 -12.63 12.12
C ARG A 190 10.79 -14.12 11.81
N ASP A 191 9.69 -14.81 12.06
CA ASP A 191 9.55 -16.23 11.72
C ASP A 191 9.70 -16.44 10.21
N PHE A 192 9.05 -15.58 9.41
CA PHE A 192 9.18 -15.59 7.94
C PHE A 192 10.62 -15.32 7.48
N ILE A 193 11.33 -14.38 8.11
CA ILE A 193 12.75 -14.13 7.81
C ILE A 193 13.60 -15.38 8.03
N GLU A 194 13.35 -16.14 9.10
CA GLU A 194 14.09 -17.39 9.34
C GLU A 194 13.71 -18.48 8.32
N GLU A 195 12.43 -18.60 7.98
CA GLU A 195 11.92 -19.54 6.97
C GLU A 195 12.63 -19.33 5.61
N VAL A 196 12.63 -18.10 5.11
CA VAL A 196 13.12 -17.80 3.76
C VAL A 196 14.65 -17.85 3.61
N LYS A 197 15.42 -17.93 4.71
CA LYS A 197 16.89 -18.10 4.63
C LYS A 197 17.30 -19.41 3.97
N SER A 198 16.44 -20.41 4.01
CA SER A 198 16.67 -21.73 3.41
C SER A 198 16.23 -21.81 1.94
N ASN A 199 15.56 -20.78 1.42
CA ASN A 199 15.08 -20.75 0.05
C ASN A 199 16.24 -20.67 -0.95
N LYS A 200 16.01 -21.21 -2.15
CA LYS A 200 16.87 -20.93 -3.29
C LYS A 200 16.64 -19.47 -3.74
N PRO A 201 17.71 -18.73 -4.07
CA PRO A 201 17.57 -17.40 -4.70
C PRO A 201 16.71 -17.48 -5.96
N LYS A 202 15.82 -16.50 -6.11
CA LYS A 202 14.98 -16.31 -7.29
C LYS A 202 15.83 -15.79 -8.45
N GLU A 203 15.55 -16.31 -9.64
CA GLU A 203 16.15 -15.88 -10.91
C GLU A 203 15.22 -14.91 -11.65
N GLY A 204 15.67 -14.39 -12.79
CA GLY A 204 14.86 -13.50 -13.63
C GLY A 204 15.28 -12.03 -13.62
N VAL A 205 14.70 -11.30 -14.56
CA VAL A 205 14.91 -9.87 -14.81
C VAL A 205 14.45 -9.06 -13.60
N ARG A 206 15.24 -8.09 -13.13
CA ARG A 206 14.88 -7.24 -11.99
C ARG A 206 13.80 -6.24 -12.41
N ILE A 207 12.58 -6.43 -11.92
CA ILE A 207 11.41 -5.58 -12.22
C ILE A 207 11.03 -4.71 -11.03
N GLY A 208 10.71 -3.45 -11.30
CA GLY A 208 10.01 -2.58 -10.37
C GLY A 208 8.51 -2.52 -10.68
N CYS A 209 7.67 -2.74 -9.69
CA CYS A 209 6.23 -2.52 -9.74
C CYS A 209 5.92 -1.17 -9.06
N MET A 210 5.37 -0.24 -9.84
CA MET A 210 5.11 1.14 -9.40
C MET A 210 3.64 1.50 -9.48
N GLY A 211 3.22 2.48 -8.68
CA GLY A 211 1.84 2.98 -8.69
C GLY A 211 1.00 2.38 -7.57
N VAL A 212 -0.32 2.41 -7.76
CA VAL A 212 -1.28 1.91 -6.74
C VAL A 212 -1.00 0.42 -6.49
N PRO A 213 -1.11 -0.09 -5.25
CA PRO A 213 -1.03 -1.53 -5.02
C PRO A 213 -1.98 -2.28 -5.97
N PRO A 214 -1.52 -3.33 -6.69
CA PRO A 214 -2.35 -3.99 -7.68
C PRO A 214 -3.61 -4.60 -7.07
N ILE A 215 -4.77 -4.35 -7.70
CA ILE A 215 -6.03 -5.03 -7.35
C ILE A 215 -6.10 -6.43 -7.99
N ILE A 216 -5.24 -6.67 -8.97
CA ILE A 216 -5.14 -7.91 -9.74
C ILE A 216 -4.34 -8.94 -8.93
N PRO A 217 -4.95 -10.07 -8.53
CA PRO A 217 -4.36 -10.97 -7.55
C PRO A 217 -3.17 -11.78 -8.08
N ASP A 218 -3.13 -12.09 -9.38
CA ASP A 218 -2.10 -12.95 -9.99
C ASP A 218 -0.99 -12.16 -10.71
N LEU A 219 -0.92 -10.83 -10.55
CA LEU A 219 0.06 -10.01 -11.28
C LEU A 219 1.50 -10.38 -10.96
N HIS A 220 1.87 -10.43 -9.68
CA HIS A 220 3.23 -10.76 -9.26
C HIS A 220 3.63 -12.18 -9.64
N ASP A 221 2.74 -13.15 -9.38
CA ASP A 221 2.97 -14.56 -9.71
C ASP A 221 3.15 -14.74 -11.23
N PHE A 222 2.36 -14.03 -12.03
CA PHE A 222 2.47 -14.10 -13.49
C PHE A 222 3.80 -13.50 -13.98
N ILE A 223 4.20 -12.33 -13.48
CA ILE A 223 5.52 -11.74 -13.79
C ILE A 223 6.64 -12.71 -13.47
N GLU A 224 6.55 -13.39 -12.32
CA GLU A 224 7.54 -14.39 -11.90
C GLU A 224 7.56 -15.61 -12.84
N SER A 225 6.38 -16.09 -13.25
CA SER A 225 6.25 -17.25 -14.13
C SER A 225 6.84 -17.06 -15.53
N VAL A 226 6.99 -15.82 -15.99
CA VAL A 226 7.51 -15.47 -17.33
C VAL A 226 8.95 -14.94 -17.28
N GLY A 227 9.66 -15.14 -16.17
CA GLY A 227 11.09 -14.84 -16.04
C GLY A 227 11.41 -13.45 -15.50
N GLY A 228 10.43 -12.74 -14.93
CA GLY A 228 10.66 -11.52 -14.16
C GLY A 228 10.85 -11.82 -12.67
N HIS A 229 11.46 -10.90 -11.93
CA HIS A 229 11.49 -10.93 -10.47
C HIS A 229 11.21 -9.53 -9.95
N VAL A 230 10.07 -9.34 -9.29
CA VAL A 230 9.69 -8.02 -8.75
C VAL A 230 10.52 -7.75 -7.49
N VAL A 231 11.54 -6.91 -7.63
CA VAL A 231 12.49 -6.54 -6.58
C VAL A 231 12.14 -5.22 -5.88
N TYR A 232 11.13 -4.51 -6.39
CA TYR A 232 10.72 -3.21 -5.87
C TYR A 232 9.20 -3.03 -6.03
N ASN A 233 8.49 -2.97 -4.91
CA ASN A 233 7.08 -2.60 -4.85
C ASN A 233 6.98 -1.18 -4.26
N GLU A 234 6.88 -0.18 -5.14
CA GLU A 234 7.12 1.24 -4.79
C GLU A 234 6.23 1.75 -3.66
N THR A 235 4.91 1.74 -3.84
CA THR A 235 3.97 2.29 -2.86
C THR A 235 3.92 1.43 -1.59
N GLN A 236 4.00 0.10 -1.71
CA GLN A 236 3.99 -0.81 -0.58
C GLN A 236 5.23 -0.61 0.31
N ARG A 237 6.42 -0.41 -0.29
CA ARG A 237 7.63 -0.04 0.47
C ARG A 237 7.44 1.24 1.28
N GLN A 238 6.64 2.19 0.80
CA GLN A 238 6.36 3.41 1.55
C GLN A 238 5.56 3.13 2.84
N PHE A 239 4.78 2.03 2.92
CA PHE A 239 3.96 1.72 4.09
C PHE A 239 4.77 1.21 5.29
N ILE A 240 5.99 0.73 5.06
CA ILE A 240 6.92 0.40 6.15
C ILE A 240 7.69 1.63 6.66
N LEU A 241 7.56 2.78 6.01
CA LEU A 241 8.23 4.04 6.35
C LEU A 241 9.74 3.82 6.61
N PRO A 242 10.54 3.43 5.59
CA PRO A 242 11.90 2.93 5.75
C PRO A 242 12.92 4.03 6.10
N PHE A 243 12.48 5.11 6.74
CA PHE A 243 13.24 6.32 7.00
C PHE A 243 13.68 6.38 8.46
N LYS A 244 14.97 6.62 8.68
CA LYS A 244 15.52 6.89 10.01
C LYS A 244 15.27 8.35 10.37
N VAL A 245 14.22 8.61 11.14
CA VAL A 245 13.82 9.95 11.58
C VAL A 245 13.41 9.95 13.05
N MET A 246 13.52 11.12 13.69
CA MET A 246 13.38 11.26 15.14
C MET A 246 11.95 11.45 15.63
N ASN A 247 11.03 11.96 14.80
CA ASN A 247 9.64 12.20 15.21
C ASN A 247 8.62 11.78 14.14
N LEU A 248 7.39 11.59 14.59
CA LEU A 248 6.27 11.13 13.77
C LEU A 248 5.99 12.05 12.57
N THR A 249 6.03 13.38 12.77
CA THR A 249 5.75 14.34 11.69
C THR A 249 6.77 14.20 10.56
N ASP A 250 8.06 14.14 10.88
CA ASP A 250 9.12 14.00 9.89
C ASP A 250 9.05 12.64 9.17
N ARG A 251 8.58 11.59 9.85
CA ARG A 251 8.34 10.26 9.24
C ARG A 251 7.29 10.34 8.14
N TYR A 252 6.17 10.97 8.44
CA TYR A 252 5.08 11.13 7.49
C TYR A 252 5.28 12.26 6.48
N LEU A 253 6.29 13.14 6.67
CA LEU A 253 6.78 14.03 5.60
C LEU A 253 7.69 13.32 4.59
N LYS A 254 8.42 12.29 5.03
CA LYS A 254 9.27 11.46 4.16
C LYS A 254 8.48 10.40 3.40
N TYR A 255 7.32 9.99 3.90
CA TYR A 255 6.34 9.18 3.18
C TYR A 255 5.95 9.87 1.87
N THR A 256 6.50 9.44 0.73
CA THR A 256 6.43 10.25 -0.52
C THR A 256 5.10 10.13 -1.25
N TYR A 257 4.39 9.01 -1.08
CA TYR A 257 3.18 8.68 -1.82
C TYR A 257 2.09 9.78 -1.81
N PRO A 258 1.83 10.48 -0.68
CA PRO A 258 0.80 11.51 -0.64
C PRO A 258 1.13 12.85 -1.30
N TYR A 259 2.40 13.09 -1.62
CA TYR A 259 2.90 14.44 -1.93
C TYR A 259 3.21 14.64 -3.42
N GLY A 260 2.38 14.03 -4.26
CA GLY A 260 2.47 14.12 -5.71
C GLY A 260 3.68 13.40 -6.32
N ILE A 261 3.76 13.46 -7.64
CA ILE A 261 4.70 12.66 -8.43
C ILE A 261 6.17 13.05 -8.22
N PHE A 262 6.50 14.34 -8.13
CA PHE A 262 7.89 14.79 -8.02
C PHE A 262 8.56 14.33 -6.73
N SER A 263 7.81 14.31 -5.62
CA SER A 263 8.28 13.76 -4.34
C SER A 263 8.58 12.26 -4.43
N ARG A 264 7.84 11.52 -5.25
CA ARG A 264 8.04 10.09 -5.47
C ARG A 264 9.23 9.83 -6.40
N LEU A 265 9.37 10.61 -7.48
CA LEU A 265 10.41 10.44 -8.50
C LEU A 265 11.82 10.40 -7.89
N GLU A 266 12.12 11.29 -6.93
CA GLU A 266 13.43 11.30 -6.26
C GLU A 266 13.75 9.99 -5.50
N ASP A 267 12.75 9.36 -4.87
CA ASP A 267 12.93 8.07 -4.18
C ASP A 267 12.98 6.92 -5.18
N ILE A 268 12.11 6.95 -6.20
CA ILE A 268 12.05 5.96 -7.27
C ILE A 268 13.39 5.85 -7.99
N GLN A 269 13.98 6.98 -8.42
CA GLN A 269 15.23 6.95 -9.18
C GLN A 269 16.38 6.36 -8.35
N LYS A 270 16.46 6.71 -7.06
CA LYS A 270 17.46 6.14 -6.15
C LYS A 270 17.29 4.64 -5.98
N GLU A 271 16.04 4.16 -5.91
CA GLU A 271 15.76 2.73 -5.73
C GLU A 271 15.89 1.94 -7.04
N ILE A 272 15.68 2.56 -8.21
CA ILE A 272 16.04 1.99 -9.52
C ILE A 272 17.53 1.69 -9.56
N ASP A 273 18.37 2.69 -9.26
CA ASP A 273 19.83 2.55 -9.31
C ASP A 273 20.30 1.53 -8.26
N ARG A 274 19.84 1.68 -7.01
CA ARG A 274 20.26 0.84 -5.88
C ARG A 274 19.90 -0.63 -6.06
N ARG A 275 18.76 -0.92 -6.68
CA ARG A 275 18.25 -2.30 -6.83
C ARG A 275 18.56 -2.89 -8.20
N GLU A 276 19.25 -2.14 -9.05
CA GLU A 276 19.59 -2.50 -10.44
C GLU A 276 18.34 -2.87 -11.25
N ILE A 277 17.28 -2.05 -11.13
CA ILE A 277 16.01 -2.34 -11.80
C ILE A 277 16.19 -2.18 -13.32
N GLN A 278 15.85 -3.23 -14.07
CA GLN A 278 16.01 -3.28 -15.52
C GLN A 278 14.76 -2.79 -16.27
N GLY A 279 13.59 -2.89 -15.64
CA GLY A 279 12.35 -2.38 -16.21
C GLY A 279 11.26 -2.15 -15.20
N ILE A 280 10.34 -1.25 -15.55
CA ILE A 280 9.21 -0.85 -14.70
C ILE A 280 7.90 -1.35 -15.29
N ILE A 281 7.10 -1.97 -14.43
CA ILE A 281 5.66 -2.16 -14.64
C ILE A 281 4.95 -1.11 -13.80
N HIS A 282 4.41 -0.09 -14.47
CA HIS A 282 3.57 0.92 -13.84
C HIS A 282 2.13 0.43 -13.80
N TYR A 283 1.69 0.01 -12.62
CA TYR A 283 0.30 -0.37 -12.39
C TYR A 283 -0.54 0.88 -12.09
N VAL A 284 -1.57 1.09 -12.90
CA VAL A 284 -2.59 2.11 -12.70
C VAL A 284 -3.94 1.46 -12.50
N GLN A 285 -4.81 2.14 -11.78
CA GLN A 285 -6.17 1.70 -11.53
C GLN A 285 -7.13 2.51 -12.39
N ALA A 286 -8.10 1.84 -13.03
CA ALA A 286 -9.19 2.49 -13.74
C ALA A 286 -9.91 3.51 -12.84
N PHE A 287 -10.16 4.71 -13.38
CA PHE A 287 -10.75 5.86 -12.67
C PHE A 287 -9.90 6.41 -11.52
N CYS A 288 -8.58 6.20 -11.53
CA CYS A 288 -7.63 6.86 -10.64
C CYS A 288 -6.96 8.04 -11.35
N TYR A 289 -6.84 9.20 -10.69
CA TYR A 289 -6.20 10.36 -11.29
C TYR A 289 -4.69 10.14 -11.56
N ARG A 290 -4.07 9.20 -10.83
CA ARG A 290 -2.64 8.87 -10.98
C ARG A 290 -2.30 8.28 -12.35
N THR A 291 -3.29 7.83 -13.13
CA THR A 291 -3.08 7.46 -14.53
C THR A 291 -2.49 8.64 -15.34
N VAL A 292 -2.78 9.89 -14.96
CA VAL A 292 -2.20 11.08 -15.62
C VAL A 292 -0.70 11.23 -15.33
N GLU A 293 -0.21 10.70 -14.21
CA GLU A 293 1.23 10.73 -13.85
C GLU A 293 2.08 9.90 -14.85
N ASP A 294 1.47 9.02 -15.64
CA ASP A 294 2.14 8.21 -16.66
C ASP A 294 2.90 9.06 -17.69
N VAL A 295 2.36 10.25 -18.03
CA VAL A 295 3.00 11.20 -18.97
C VAL A 295 4.38 11.62 -18.46
N ILE A 296 4.47 11.95 -17.18
CA ILE A 296 5.71 12.41 -16.55
C ILE A 296 6.68 11.23 -16.41
N LEU A 297 6.19 10.08 -15.92
CA LEU A 297 7.02 8.90 -15.67
C LEU A 297 7.76 8.42 -16.92
N ARG A 298 7.10 8.40 -18.08
CA ARG A 298 7.71 7.98 -19.34
C ARG A 298 8.86 8.87 -19.78
N GLU A 299 8.79 10.16 -19.48
CA GLU A 299 9.83 11.13 -19.87
C GLU A 299 11.00 11.15 -18.87
N THR A 300 10.76 10.77 -17.60
CA THR A 300 11.74 10.99 -16.53
C THR A 300 12.48 9.74 -16.05
N LEU A 301 11.91 8.53 -16.13
CA LEU A 301 12.50 7.35 -15.47
C LEU A 301 13.78 6.82 -16.12
N GLY A 302 14.00 7.09 -17.42
CA GLY A 302 15.23 6.72 -18.11
C GLY A 302 15.47 5.21 -18.33
N ILE A 303 14.52 4.35 -17.94
CA ILE A 303 14.58 2.89 -18.14
C ILE A 303 13.30 2.38 -18.81
N PRO A 304 13.31 1.19 -19.46
CA PRO A 304 12.12 0.65 -20.12
C PRO A 304 10.94 0.50 -19.16
N MET A 305 9.74 0.87 -19.63
CA MET A 305 8.53 0.87 -18.83
C MET A 305 7.31 0.49 -19.65
N ILE A 306 6.46 -0.37 -19.09
CA ILE A 306 5.09 -0.59 -19.57
C ILE A 306 4.08 -0.15 -18.53
N THR A 307 2.88 0.22 -18.99
CA THR A 307 1.77 0.60 -18.11
C THR A 307 0.65 -0.41 -18.23
N ILE A 308 0.17 -0.90 -17.09
CA ILE A 308 -0.90 -1.87 -16.96
C ILE A 308 -2.02 -1.20 -16.19
N GLU A 309 -3.20 -1.14 -16.80
CA GLU A 309 -4.41 -0.66 -16.14
C GLU A 309 -5.22 -1.85 -15.62
N GLY A 310 -5.43 -1.88 -14.31
CA GLY A 310 -6.37 -2.81 -13.68
C GLY A 310 -7.70 -2.15 -13.37
N ASP A 311 -8.76 -2.94 -13.34
CA ASP A 311 -10.11 -2.48 -13.02
C ASP A 311 -10.69 -3.30 -11.86
N LEU A 312 -11.10 -4.54 -12.11
CA LEU A 312 -11.72 -5.42 -11.14
C LEU A 312 -10.67 -6.31 -10.43
N PRO A 313 -10.94 -6.78 -9.20
CA PRO A 313 -10.13 -7.79 -8.50
C PRO A 313 -10.32 -9.17 -9.15
N LYS A 314 -9.79 -9.32 -10.36
CA LYS A 314 -9.88 -10.53 -11.18
C LYS A 314 -8.51 -10.86 -11.78
N PRO A 315 -8.25 -12.13 -12.12
CA PRO A 315 -7.01 -12.53 -12.76
C PRO A 315 -6.72 -11.74 -14.04
N LEU A 316 -5.44 -11.62 -14.38
CA LEU A 316 -4.94 -10.98 -15.59
C LEU A 316 -5.63 -11.56 -16.84
N ASP A 317 -6.07 -10.67 -17.73
CA ASP A 317 -6.58 -11.04 -19.04
C ASP A 317 -5.44 -11.43 -20.00
N SER A 318 -5.77 -12.19 -21.05
CA SER A 318 -4.79 -12.71 -22.02
C SER A 318 -4.01 -11.60 -22.74
N ARG A 319 -4.63 -10.44 -23.01
CA ARG A 319 -3.94 -9.33 -23.70
C ARG A 319 -2.90 -8.71 -22.78
N THR A 320 -3.21 -8.54 -21.50
CA THR A 320 -2.24 -8.02 -20.53
C THR A 320 -1.11 -9.02 -20.29
N LYS A 321 -1.41 -10.33 -20.22
CA LYS A 321 -0.39 -11.39 -20.11
C LYS A 321 0.64 -11.34 -21.24
N LEU A 322 0.19 -11.29 -22.50
CA LEU A 322 1.07 -11.18 -23.67
C LEU A 322 1.96 -9.93 -23.64
N ARG A 323 1.46 -8.80 -23.12
CA ARG A 323 2.24 -7.56 -23.00
C ARG A 323 3.34 -7.67 -21.95
N ILE A 324 3.06 -8.32 -20.82
CA ILE A 324 4.07 -8.57 -19.78
C ILE A 324 5.12 -9.54 -20.31
N GLU A 325 4.72 -10.66 -20.92
CA GLU A 325 5.62 -11.65 -21.52
C GLU A 325 6.60 -11.00 -22.50
N ALA A 326 6.09 -10.26 -23.49
CA ALA A 326 6.92 -9.58 -24.48
C ALA A 326 7.86 -8.54 -23.86
N PHE A 327 7.43 -7.86 -22.79
CA PHE A 327 8.27 -6.90 -22.09
C PHE A 327 9.42 -7.56 -21.34
N ILE A 328 9.14 -8.67 -20.64
CA ILE A 328 10.17 -9.43 -19.93
C ILE A 328 11.16 -10.06 -20.92
N GLU A 329 10.68 -10.63 -22.03
CA GLU A 329 11.54 -11.18 -23.09
C GLU A 329 12.49 -10.13 -23.67
N LEU A 330 11.98 -8.93 -23.96
CA LEU A 330 12.79 -7.81 -24.45
C LEU A 330 13.91 -7.42 -23.47
N LEU A 331 13.60 -7.39 -22.17
CA LEU A 331 14.58 -7.04 -21.14
C LEU A 331 15.64 -8.14 -20.93
N SER A 332 15.25 -9.41 -20.99
CA SER A 332 16.18 -10.54 -20.91
C SER A 332 17.20 -10.49 -22.04
N ASN A 333 16.72 -10.29 -23.28
CA ASN A 333 17.60 -10.24 -24.47
C ASN A 333 18.54 -9.02 -24.47
N ALA A 334 18.12 -7.90 -23.89
CA ALA A 334 18.97 -6.71 -23.75
C ALA A 334 20.11 -6.91 -22.73
N GLY A 335 19.91 -7.78 -21.74
CA GLY A 335 20.93 -8.14 -20.75
C GLY A 335 22.02 -9.09 -21.28
N ASP A 336 21.70 -9.92 -22.27
CA ASP A 336 22.65 -10.86 -22.88
C ASP A 336 23.58 -10.22 -23.93
N ALA A 337 23.26 -9.00 -24.38
CA ALA A 337 23.99 -8.27 -25.41
C ALA A 337 24.99 -7.22 -24.88
N ALA A 338 25.04 -7.01 -23.56
CA ALA A 338 25.94 -6.09 -22.85
C ALA A 338 26.95 -6.87 -22.01
#